data_AF-A0A8J5K514-F1
#
_entry.id   AF-A0A8J5K514-F1
#
_cell.length_a   1.000
_cell.length_b   1.000
_cell.length_c   1.000
_cell.angle_alpha   90.00
_cell.angle_beta   90.00
_cell.angle_gamma   90.00
#
_symmetry.space_group_name_H-M   'P 1'
#
loop_
_entity.id
_entity.type
_entity.pdbx_description
1 polymer ?
#
loop_
_entity_poly.entity_id
_entity_poly.type
_entity_poly.pdbx_seq_one_letter_code
_entity_poly.pdbx_strand_id
1 'polypeptide(L)'
;MPSGASITSKRARPVRSAKSPIEKGRWAAKGTKPLPEQASVQHVLSLILVHGCRKVLFIQTEVKITLYSIGLFFGSLICDFLPLPKVYMAQKDNIFNLYFVKVAWAWMILVVGAFILLTSATIGCGHREVIRRHMSRLVVGTCLWYFWSQCFFGFIENRTGACLGRAIIRNKLDCNTGGFHWHSFDISGHAFLLVYINLFIVEEAKAIVGWEGIRDQIRIEDHNRGESQSDPNENKTPLEGLTGDEMCVLKMNYEQFTPYIRAIFCIMTILSVFSDVMLTCTIIFFHTMPQKVAGSAIAIATWFLTYKVWFKADASPGLPGLGVFQYQNLKEKAKEVPLRRRTSICKEHRDSLPTFMGMPLYGLKKEKEEKKKETEREDDKAGLEDMGDISDFRGFRNGPYGDSGSNRSWRR
;
A
#
# COMPACT_ATOMS: atom_id res chain seq x y z
N MET A 1 38.43 74.75 4.46
CA MET A 1 39.12 73.62 5.13
C MET A 1 39.08 72.44 4.19
N PRO A 2 40.25 71.87 3.85
CA PRO A 2 40.52 70.52 4.32
C PRO A 2 41.91 70.38 4.92
N SER A 3 41.95 69.61 6.01
CA SER A 3 43.14 69.08 6.66
C SER A 3 43.36 67.65 6.15
N GLY A 4 44.61 67.24 5.96
CA GLY A 4 44.93 65.87 5.55
C GLY A 4 46.41 65.57 5.74
N ALA A 5 46.82 65.42 7.00
CA ALA A 5 48.16 65.02 7.39
C ALA A 5 48.42 63.53 7.09
N SER A 6 49.66 63.27 6.74
CA SER A 6 50.29 62.00 6.42
C SER A 6 50.45 61.07 7.64
N ILE A 7 50.20 59.77 7.45
CA ILE A 7 50.63 58.73 8.38
C ILE A 7 51.28 57.57 7.60
N THR A 8 52.41 57.16 8.12
CA THR A 8 53.38 56.18 7.64
C THR A 8 52.87 54.74 7.76
N SER A 9 53.01 53.95 6.69
CA SER A 9 52.72 52.51 6.68
C SER A 9 53.98 51.71 7.00
N LYS A 10 53.99 50.98 8.13
CA LYS A 10 55.03 50.02 8.52
C LYS A 10 54.75 48.65 7.86
N ARG A 11 55.79 48.12 7.22
CA ARG A 11 55.85 46.83 6.51
C ARG A 11 55.83 45.66 7.51
N ALA A 12 54.82 44.77 7.43
CA ALA A 12 54.75 43.53 8.21
C ALA A 12 55.07 42.30 7.32
N ARG A 13 55.85 41.35 7.85
CA ARG A 13 56.26 40.08 7.20
C ARG A 13 55.07 39.08 7.16
N PRO A 14 55.01 38.17 6.16
CA PRO A 14 53.95 37.18 6.09
C PRO A 14 54.22 36.01 7.06
N VAL A 15 53.23 35.70 7.89
CA VAL A 15 53.18 34.52 8.76
C VAL A 15 52.80 33.30 7.92
N ARG A 16 53.69 32.29 7.87
CA ARG A 16 53.37 30.98 7.27
C ARG A 16 52.37 30.26 8.18
N SER A 17 51.13 30.12 7.73
CA SER A 17 50.12 29.25 8.34
C SER A 17 50.53 27.79 8.15
N ALA A 18 50.89 27.12 9.24
CA ALA A 18 51.12 25.68 9.28
C ALA A 18 49.76 24.98 9.12
N LYS A 19 49.61 24.19 8.04
CA LYS A 19 48.45 23.33 7.84
C LYS A 19 48.41 22.29 8.97
N SER A 20 47.27 22.20 9.65
CA SER A 20 46.99 21.13 10.61
C SER A 20 47.03 19.76 9.90
N PRO A 21 47.47 18.68 10.57
CA PRO A 21 47.43 17.35 9.98
C PRO A 21 45.97 16.96 9.77
N ILE A 22 45.67 16.48 8.56
CA ILE A 22 44.41 15.84 8.22
C ILE A 22 44.28 14.61 9.10
N GLU A 23 43.46 14.71 10.14
CA GLU A 23 43.01 13.57 10.93
C GLU A 23 42.20 12.69 9.97
N LYS A 24 42.80 11.60 9.49
CA LYS A 24 42.09 10.59 8.70
C LYS A 24 40.94 10.08 9.57
N GLY A 25 39.72 10.40 9.12
CA GLY A 25 38.50 10.24 9.88
C GLY A 25 38.41 8.93 10.63
N ARG A 26 38.07 9.04 11.91
CA ARG A 26 37.26 8.03 12.60
C ARG A 26 36.23 7.51 11.61
N TRP A 27 36.15 6.20 11.47
CA TRP A 27 35.05 5.47 10.85
C TRP A 27 33.75 6.25 11.03
N ALA A 28 33.34 6.98 9.99
CA ALA A 28 32.02 7.56 9.95
C ALA A 28 31.08 6.37 9.99
N ALA A 29 30.42 6.16 11.13
CA ALA A 29 29.35 5.20 11.22
C ALA A 29 28.38 5.58 10.10
N LYS A 30 28.33 4.77 9.03
CA LYS A 30 27.31 4.91 7.97
C LYS A 30 25.98 5.09 8.70
N GLY A 31 25.33 6.23 8.46
CA GLY A 31 24.14 6.64 9.20
C GLY A 31 23.15 5.49 9.22
N THR A 32 22.74 5.06 10.41
CA THR A 32 21.57 4.20 10.52
C THR A 32 20.38 4.98 9.98
N LYS A 33 19.59 4.35 9.08
CA LYS A 33 18.37 4.95 8.54
C LYS A 33 17.57 5.59 9.67
N PRO A 34 17.00 6.80 9.46
CA PRO A 34 16.28 7.50 10.51
C PRO A 34 15.21 6.59 11.11
N LEU A 35 15.03 6.62 12.44
CA LEU A 35 14.00 5.84 13.13
C LEU A 35 12.62 6.47 12.91
N PRO A 36 11.54 5.67 12.90
CA PRO A 36 10.19 6.23 12.80
C PRO A 36 9.88 7.02 14.07
N GLU A 37 9.17 8.14 13.92
CA GLU A 37 8.71 8.95 15.05
C GLU A 37 7.77 8.14 15.96
N GLN A 38 7.76 8.45 17.26
CA GLN A 38 6.89 7.77 18.22
C GLN A 38 5.42 7.93 17.81
N ALA A 39 4.72 6.79 17.63
CA ALA A 39 3.33 6.81 17.20
C ALA A 39 2.41 7.29 18.33
N SER A 40 1.65 8.35 18.06
CA SER A 40 0.58 8.81 18.96
C SER A 40 -0.53 7.77 19.10
N VAL A 41 -1.15 7.67 20.29
CA VAL A 41 -2.29 6.77 20.55
C VAL A 41 -3.44 7.00 19.56
N GLN A 42 -3.74 8.26 19.23
CA GLN A 42 -4.77 8.60 18.24
C GLN A 42 -4.41 8.07 16.84
N HIS A 43 -3.13 8.13 16.48
CA HIS A 43 -2.63 7.59 15.22
C HIS A 43 -2.81 6.07 15.17
N VAL A 44 -2.46 5.36 16.24
CA VAL A 44 -2.63 3.90 16.34
C VAL A 44 -4.10 3.49 16.23
N LEU A 45 -5.00 4.16 16.95
CA LEU A 45 -6.45 3.90 16.85
C LEU A 45 -6.98 4.14 15.43
N SER A 46 -6.55 5.23 14.77
CA SER A 46 -6.94 5.52 13.39
C SER A 46 -6.46 4.42 12.41
N LEU A 47 -5.28 3.85 12.63
CA LEU A 47 -4.76 2.76 11.81
C LEU A 47 -5.53 1.45 12.02
N ILE A 48 -5.93 1.14 13.26
CA ILE A 48 -6.78 -0.02 13.57
C ILE A 48 -8.13 0.12 12.86
N LEU A 49 -8.75 1.30 12.93
CA LEU A 49 -10.01 1.58 12.25
C LEU A 49 -9.88 1.42 10.74
N VAL A 50 -8.87 2.05 10.13
CA VAL A 50 -8.60 1.96 8.68
C VAL A 50 -8.30 0.51 8.27
N HIS A 51 -7.62 -0.27 9.11
CA HIS A 51 -7.40 -1.70 8.87
C HIS A 51 -8.71 -2.50 8.85
N GLY A 52 -9.61 -2.22 9.80
CA GLY A 52 -10.96 -2.79 9.81
C GLY A 52 -11.74 -2.42 8.55
N CYS A 53 -11.80 -1.13 8.21
CA CYS A 53 -12.45 -0.64 6.99
C CYS A 53 -11.88 -1.29 5.72
N ARG A 54 -10.55 -1.42 5.65
CA ARG A 54 -9.85 -2.09 4.55
C ARG A 54 -10.29 -3.55 4.41
N LYS A 55 -10.44 -4.27 5.53
CA LYS A 55 -10.87 -5.68 5.50
C LYS A 55 -12.31 -5.84 4.99
N VAL A 56 -13.19 -4.91 5.34
CA VAL A 56 -14.59 -4.91 4.88
C VAL A 56 -14.68 -4.53 3.40
N LEU A 57 -13.98 -3.47 3.00
CA LEU A 57 -14.12 -2.90 1.66
C LEU A 57 -13.37 -3.70 0.59
N PHE A 58 -12.19 -4.27 0.89
CA PHE A 58 -11.37 -5.03 -0.07
C PHE A 58 -11.64 -6.54 -0.05
N ILE A 59 -12.89 -6.96 0.19
CA ILE A 59 -13.32 -8.28 -0.27
C ILE A 59 -13.06 -8.33 -1.78
N GLN A 60 -12.42 -9.40 -2.26
CA GLN A 60 -12.04 -9.51 -3.67
C GLN A 60 -13.26 -9.19 -4.55
N THR A 61 -13.09 -8.26 -5.52
CA THR A 61 -14.20 -7.76 -6.32
C THR A 61 -14.94 -8.91 -7.03
N GLU A 62 -14.21 -9.93 -7.48
CA GLU A 62 -14.77 -11.13 -8.11
C GLU A 62 -15.69 -11.93 -7.15
N VAL A 63 -15.32 -12.03 -5.87
CA VAL A 63 -16.13 -12.68 -4.83
C VAL A 63 -17.39 -11.84 -4.55
N LYS A 64 -17.24 -10.52 -4.49
CA LYS A 64 -18.36 -9.59 -4.24
C LYS A 64 -19.38 -9.63 -5.38
N ILE A 65 -18.91 -9.65 -6.64
CA ILE A 65 -19.76 -9.83 -7.83
C ILE A 65 -20.47 -11.19 -7.76
N THR A 66 -19.75 -12.27 -7.48
CA THR A 66 -20.35 -13.61 -7.38
C THR A 66 -21.42 -13.66 -6.29
N LEU A 67 -21.16 -13.06 -5.12
CA LEU A 67 -22.11 -12.99 -4.02
C LEU A 67 -23.37 -12.20 -4.41
N TYR A 68 -23.21 -11.07 -5.10
CA TYR A 68 -24.34 -10.30 -5.62
C TYR A 68 -25.14 -11.08 -6.66
N SER A 69 -24.48 -11.72 -7.62
CA SER A 69 -25.16 -12.52 -8.65
C SER A 69 -25.93 -13.69 -8.04
N ILE A 70 -25.35 -14.42 -7.08
CA ILE A 70 -26.02 -15.52 -6.38
C ILE A 70 -27.21 -14.98 -5.56
N GLY A 71 -27.01 -13.91 -4.79
CA GLY A 71 -28.07 -13.32 -3.96
C GLY A 71 -29.24 -12.78 -4.80
N LEU A 72 -28.94 -12.09 -5.90
CA LEU A 72 -29.95 -11.53 -6.80
C LEU A 72 -30.65 -12.59 -7.64
N PHE A 73 -29.99 -13.71 -7.95
CA PHE A 73 -30.62 -14.81 -8.67
C PHE A 73 -31.44 -15.69 -7.70
N PHE A 74 -30.76 -16.38 -6.77
CA PHE A 74 -31.39 -17.36 -5.89
C PHE A 74 -32.20 -16.71 -4.78
N GLY A 75 -31.69 -15.65 -4.15
CA GLY A 75 -32.41 -14.94 -3.10
C GLY A 75 -33.71 -14.33 -3.64
N SER A 76 -33.66 -13.70 -4.82
CA SER A 76 -34.87 -13.15 -5.44
C SER A 76 -35.84 -14.24 -5.87
N LEU A 77 -35.35 -15.38 -6.39
CA LEU A 77 -36.20 -16.50 -6.76
C LEU A 77 -36.95 -17.04 -5.53
N ILE A 78 -36.26 -17.23 -4.41
CA ILE A 78 -36.89 -17.69 -3.16
C ILE A 78 -37.93 -16.67 -2.66
N CYS A 79 -37.60 -15.38 -2.65
CA CYS A 79 -38.52 -14.33 -2.19
C CYS A 79 -39.72 -14.10 -3.12
N ASP A 80 -39.57 -14.37 -4.42
CA ASP A 80 -40.69 -14.33 -5.37
C ASP A 80 -41.68 -15.49 -5.12
N PHE A 81 -41.21 -16.66 -4.69
CA PHE A 81 -42.07 -17.80 -4.32
C PHE A 81 -42.62 -17.74 -2.89
N LEU A 82 -41.86 -17.14 -1.96
CA LEU A 82 -42.22 -17.00 -0.55
C LEU A 82 -42.26 -15.51 -0.18
N PRO A 83 -43.36 -14.80 -0.51
CA PRO A 83 -43.48 -13.39 -0.18
C PRO A 83 -43.50 -13.22 1.34
N LEU A 84 -42.45 -12.60 1.88
CA LEU A 84 -42.34 -12.29 3.30
C LEU A 84 -43.36 -11.21 3.71
N PRO A 85 -43.84 -11.23 4.98
CA PRO A 85 -44.77 -10.23 5.47
C PRO A 85 -44.18 -8.82 5.38
N LYS A 86 -45.03 -7.84 5.09
CA LYS A 86 -44.62 -6.43 4.91
C LYS A 86 -44.11 -5.86 6.24
N VAL A 87 -42.80 -5.74 6.38
CA VAL A 87 -42.13 -5.03 7.48
C VAL A 87 -41.85 -3.57 7.10
N TYR A 88 -41.39 -2.73 8.04
CA TYR A 88 -41.02 -1.31 7.78
C TYR A 88 -40.07 -1.13 6.58
N MET A 89 -39.19 -2.10 6.33
CA MET A 89 -38.26 -2.11 5.18
C MET A 89 -38.93 -2.43 3.83
N ALA A 90 -40.16 -2.94 3.84
CA ALA A 90 -40.95 -3.22 2.64
C ALA A 90 -41.73 -1.98 2.16
N GLN A 91 -41.87 -0.95 3.00
CA GLN A 91 -42.59 0.26 2.62
C GLN A 91 -41.70 1.12 1.70
N LYS A 92 -42.23 1.46 0.51
CA LYS A 92 -41.55 2.26 -0.51
C LYS A 92 -41.13 3.65 -0.01
N ASP A 93 -41.81 4.16 1.02
CA ASP A 93 -41.62 5.50 1.60
C ASP A 93 -40.74 5.50 2.85
N ASN A 94 -40.06 4.39 3.15
CA ASN A 94 -39.10 4.36 4.25
C ASN A 94 -38.02 5.44 4.06
N ILE A 95 -37.64 6.11 5.15
CA ILE A 95 -36.59 7.15 5.19
C ILE A 95 -35.32 6.67 4.48
N PHE A 96 -34.95 5.40 4.66
CA PHE A 96 -33.78 4.82 3.99
C PHE A 96 -33.95 4.76 2.46
N ASN A 97 -35.12 4.40 1.95
CA ASN A 97 -35.36 4.38 0.51
C ASN A 97 -35.46 5.81 -0.06
N LEU A 98 -36.07 6.73 0.70
CA LEU A 98 -36.31 8.10 0.25
C LEU A 98 -35.04 8.97 0.25
N TYR A 99 -34.22 8.90 1.29
CA TYR A 99 -33.01 9.72 1.42
C TYR A 99 -31.77 9.03 0.86
N PHE A 100 -31.60 7.73 1.15
CA PHE A 100 -30.41 7.05 0.69
C PHE A 100 -30.56 6.69 -0.77
N VAL A 101 -31.53 5.86 -1.16
CA VAL A 101 -31.53 5.29 -2.51
C VAL A 101 -31.82 6.33 -3.59
N LYS A 102 -32.73 7.30 -3.36
CA LYS A 102 -32.99 8.37 -4.34
C LYS A 102 -31.83 9.36 -4.50
N VAL A 103 -31.06 9.60 -3.43
CA VAL A 103 -29.95 10.58 -3.44
C VAL A 103 -28.58 9.87 -3.36
N ALA A 104 -28.55 8.55 -3.49
CA ALA A 104 -27.36 7.71 -3.26
C ALA A 104 -26.21 8.14 -4.16
N TRP A 105 -26.55 8.48 -5.40
CA TRP A 105 -25.57 8.90 -6.39
C TRP A 105 -24.90 10.23 -6.02
N ALA A 106 -25.65 11.18 -5.44
CA ALA A 106 -25.08 12.45 -5.00
C ALA A 106 -24.15 12.25 -3.79
N TRP A 107 -24.53 11.39 -2.83
CA TRP A 107 -23.66 11.03 -1.71
C TRP A 107 -22.38 10.33 -2.20
N MET A 108 -22.49 9.45 -3.19
CA MET A 108 -21.35 8.80 -3.82
C MET A 108 -20.43 9.83 -4.49
N ILE A 109 -20.96 10.73 -5.32
CA ILE A 109 -20.17 11.79 -5.97
C ILE A 109 -19.44 12.65 -4.93
N LEU A 110 -20.13 13.05 -3.86
CA LEU A 110 -19.55 13.90 -2.83
C LEU A 110 -18.40 13.19 -2.12
N VAL A 111 -18.64 11.99 -1.60
CA VAL A 111 -17.66 11.27 -0.77
C VAL A 111 -16.52 10.73 -1.61
N VAL A 112 -16.82 10.04 -2.72
CA VAL A 112 -15.79 9.47 -3.60
C VAL A 112 -15.06 10.57 -4.37
N GLY A 113 -15.76 11.63 -4.79
CA GLY A 113 -15.12 12.79 -5.42
C GLY A 113 -14.14 13.51 -4.49
N ALA A 114 -14.51 13.71 -3.22
CA ALA A 114 -13.59 14.25 -2.22
C ALA A 114 -12.37 13.34 -2.02
N PHE A 115 -12.59 12.02 -1.94
CA PHE A 115 -11.50 11.03 -1.84
C PHE A 115 -10.55 11.10 -3.04
N ILE A 116 -11.09 11.09 -4.27
CA ILE A 116 -10.29 11.17 -5.50
C ILE A 116 -9.53 12.49 -5.56
N LEU A 117 -10.16 13.61 -5.22
CA LEU A 117 -9.54 14.93 -5.25
C LEU A 117 -8.34 14.99 -4.29
N LEU A 118 -8.52 14.57 -3.03
CA LEU A 118 -7.44 14.60 -2.04
C LEU A 118 -6.32 13.62 -2.40
N THR A 119 -6.67 12.40 -2.82
CA THR A 119 -5.66 11.40 -3.19
C THR A 119 -4.86 11.84 -4.41
N SER A 120 -5.53 12.30 -5.47
CA SER A 120 -4.86 12.81 -6.67
C SER A 120 -4.05 14.08 -6.43
N ALA A 121 -4.47 14.96 -5.52
CA ALA A 121 -3.71 16.17 -5.17
C ALA A 121 -2.37 15.85 -4.46
N THR A 122 -2.33 14.80 -3.63
CA THR A 122 -1.06 14.34 -3.04
C THR A 122 -0.16 13.68 -4.08
N ILE A 123 -0.65 12.71 -4.85
CA ILE A 123 0.18 11.93 -5.80
C ILE A 123 0.59 12.80 -7.00
N GLY A 124 -0.23 13.79 -7.37
CA GLY A 124 0.03 14.69 -8.48
C GLY A 124 1.16 15.70 -8.24
N CYS A 125 1.62 15.89 -6.99
CA CYS A 125 2.72 16.80 -6.64
C CYS A 125 2.62 18.20 -7.29
N GLY A 126 1.39 18.74 -7.41
CA GLY A 126 1.12 20.04 -8.05
C GLY A 126 0.64 19.98 -9.51
N HIS A 127 0.75 18.83 -10.18
CA HIS A 127 0.29 18.64 -11.55
C HIS A 127 -1.24 18.50 -11.63
N ARG A 128 -1.91 19.58 -12.09
CA ARG A 128 -3.37 19.61 -12.28
C ARG A 128 -3.88 18.59 -13.31
N GLU A 129 -3.03 18.18 -14.25
CA GLU A 129 -3.33 17.13 -15.24
C GLU A 129 -3.72 15.80 -14.58
N VAL A 130 -2.98 15.39 -13.53
CA VAL A 130 -3.24 14.13 -12.80
C VAL A 130 -4.59 14.20 -12.09
N ILE A 131 -4.88 15.32 -11.44
CA ILE A 131 -6.17 15.57 -10.77
C ILE A 131 -7.32 15.51 -11.77
N ARG A 132 -7.20 16.21 -12.91
CA ARG A 132 -8.24 16.24 -13.95
C ARG A 132 -8.50 14.84 -14.51
N ARG A 133 -7.45 14.05 -14.76
CA ARG A 133 -7.60 12.67 -15.24
C ARG A 133 -8.36 11.81 -14.25
N HIS A 134 -8.00 11.81 -12.97
CA HIS A 134 -8.74 11.02 -11.98
C HIS A 134 -10.17 11.50 -11.76
N MET A 135 -10.40 12.81 -11.71
CA MET A 135 -11.75 13.38 -11.60
C MET A 135 -12.62 13.05 -12.83
N SER A 136 -12.03 12.89 -14.01
CA SER A 136 -12.77 12.48 -15.21
C SER A 136 -13.39 11.08 -15.08
N ARG A 137 -12.84 10.18 -14.24
CA ARG A 137 -13.50 8.88 -13.95
C ARG A 137 -14.84 9.06 -13.28
N LEU A 138 -14.97 10.04 -12.38
CA LEU A 138 -16.22 10.35 -11.71
C LEU A 138 -17.26 10.93 -12.69
N VAL A 139 -16.80 11.76 -13.63
CA VAL A 139 -17.63 12.29 -14.71
C VAL A 139 -18.13 11.16 -15.60
N VAL A 140 -17.23 10.29 -16.09
CA VAL A 140 -17.57 9.10 -16.88
C VAL A 140 -18.57 8.22 -16.15
N GLY A 141 -18.32 7.93 -14.86
CA GLY A 141 -19.21 7.12 -14.03
C GLY A 141 -20.61 7.73 -13.92
N THR A 142 -20.70 9.06 -13.79
CA THR A 142 -21.96 9.82 -13.71
C THR A 142 -22.70 9.84 -15.04
N CYS A 143 -21.99 10.02 -16.16
CA CYS A 143 -22.59 9.94 -17.49
C CYS A 143 -23.18 8.56 -17.76
N LEU A 144 -22.47 7.48 -17.40
CA LEU A 144 -22.97 6.11 -17.55
C LEU A 144 -24.17 5.82 -16.65
N TRP A 145 -24.12 6.24 -15.39
CA TRP A 145 -25.28 6.14 -14.50
C TRP A 145 -26.50 6.87 -15.07
N TYR A 146 -26.33 8.10 -15.52
CA TYR A 146 -27.41 8.91 -16.09
C TYR A 146 -27.98 8.26 -17.36
N PHE A 147 -27.11 7.84 -18.28
CA PHE A 147 -27.50 7.14 -19.51
C PHE A 147 -28.34 5.89 -19.22
N TRP A 148 -27.85 5.00 -18.34
CA TRP A 148 -28.57 3.77 -18.04
C TRP A 148 -29.88 4.03 -17.28
N SER A 149 -29.84 4.84 -16.23
CA SER A 149 -30.99 5.03 -15.33
C SER A 149 -32.07 5.96 -15.88
N GLN A 150 -31.69 7.06 -16.53
CA GLN A 150 -32.64 8.08 -16.99
C GLN A 150 -33.08 7.87 -18.45
N CYS A 151 -32.20 7.34 -19.30
CA CYS A 151 -32.51 7.17 -20.72
C CYS A 151 -32.86 5.72 -21.06
N PHE A 152 -31.97 4.77 -20.77
CA PHE A 152 -32.11 3.39 -21.23
C PHE A 152 -33.25 2.64 -20.54
N PHE A 153 -33.36 2.71 -19.20
CA PHE A 153 -34.44 2.02 -18.49
C PHE A 153 -35.82 2.54 -18.87
N GLY A 154 -36.00 3.86 -18.97
CA GLY A 154 -37.25 4.46 -19.45
C GLY A 154 -37.58 4.08 -20.90
N PHE A 155 -36.58 3.98 -21.76
CA PHE A 155 -36.75 3.50 -23.14
C PHE A 155 -37.23 2.05 -23.19
N ILE A 156 -36.63 1.15 -22.40
CA ILE A 156 -37.05 -0.26 -22.33
C ILE A 156 -38.46 -0.40 -21.77
N GLU A 157 -38.80 0.36 -20.73
CA GLU A 157 -40.13 0.34 -20.12
C GLU A 157 -41.23 0.72 -21.13
N ASN A 158 -40.99 1.76 -21.95
CA ASN A 158 -41.96 2.19 -22.96
C ASN A 158 -42.02 1.25 -24.18
N ARG A 159 -40.93 0.53 -24.49
CA ARG A 159 -40.87 -0.41 -25.62
C ARG A 159 -41.45 -1.79 -25.30
N THR A 160 -41.26 -2.27 -24.07
CA THR A 160 -41.72 -3.59 -23.63
C THR A 160 -43.13 -3.57 -23.06
N GLY A 161 -43.64 -2.37 -22.73
CA GLY A 161 -44.92 -2.21 -22.10
C GLY A 161 -46.12 -2.26 -23.03
N ALA A 162 -47.26 -2.62 -22.45
CA ALA A 162 -48.57 -2.57 -23.08
C ALA A 162 -49.59 -1.95 -22.13
N CYS A 163 -50.53 -1.20 -22.71
CA CYS A 163 -51.62 -0.57 -21.98
C CYS A 163 -52.76 -1.58 -21.73
N LEU A 164 -52.95 -1.99 -20.47
CA LEU A 164 -54.06 -2.86 -20.08
C LEU A 164 -55.37 -2.05 -20.14
N GLY A 165 -56.16 -2.29 -21.18
CA GLY A 165 -57.46 -1.64 -21.41
C GLY A 165 -57.61 -1.04 -22.81
N ARG A 166 -56.52 -0.63 -23.47
CA ARG A 166 -56.56 -0.16 -24.87
C ARG A 166 -55.22 -0.33 -25.59
N ALA A 167 -55.09 -1.43 -26.34
CA ALA A 167 -53.85 -1.83 -27.01
C ALA A 167 -53.34 -0.87 -28.11
N ILE A 168 -54.13 0.13 -28.50
CA ILE A 168 -53.74 1.13 -29.51
C ILE A 168 -52.75 2.15 -28.92
N ILE A 169 -52.81 2.40 -27.60
CA ILE A 169 -51.97 3.37 -26.92
C ILE A 169 -50.59 2.74 -26.67
N ARG A 170 -49.56 3.29 -27.31
CA ARG A 170 -48.17 2.78 -27.25
C ARG A 170 -47.26 3.55 -26.29
N ASN A 171 -47.78 4.57 -25.63
CA ASN A 171 -47.02 5.39 -24.70
C ASN A 171 -47.55 5.22 -23.28
N LYS A 172 -46.63 5.06 -22.32
CA LYS A 172 -46.94 5.01 -20.89
C LYS A 172 -47.72 6.23 -20.42
N LEU A 173 -47.31 7.43 -20.86
CA LEU A 173 -47.88 8.70 -20.41
C LEU A 173 -49.34 8.85 -20.86
N ASP A 174 -49.63 8.51 -22.12
CA ASP A 174 -50.99 8.54 -22.68
C ASP A 174 -51.88 7.45 -22.06
N CYS A 175 -51.32 6.27 -21.77
CA CYS A 175 -52.05 5.17 -21.13
C CYS A 175 -52.50 5.54 -19.71
N ASN A 176 -51.58 6.07 -18.89
CA ASN A 176 -51.87 6.48 -17.52
C ASN A 176 -52.80 7.69 -17.48
N THR A 177 -52.65 8.65 -18.40
CA THR A 177 -53.56 9.80 -18.52
C THR A 177 -54.97 9.37 -18.92
N GLY A 178 -55.08 8.29 -19.69
CA GLY A 178 -56.36 7.65 -20.02
C GLY A 178 -56.98 6.84 -18.88
N GLY A 179 -56.36 6.79 -17.69
CA GLY A 179 -56.84 6.01 -16.55
C GLY A 179 -56.57 4.51 -16.63
N PHE A 180 -55.77 4.07 -17.60
CA PHE A 180 -55.41 2.66 -17.80
C PHE A 180 -54.09 2.32 -17.11
N HIS A 181 -53.85 1.02 -16.87
CA HIS A 181 -52.63 0.55 -16.21
C HIS A 181 -51.59 0.09 -17.23
N TRP A 182 -50.39 0.66 -17.20
CA TRP A 182 -49.26 0.25 -18.04
C TRP A 182 -48.54 -0.95 -17.42
N HIS A 183 -48.60 -2.11 -18.08
CA HIS A 183 -47.83 -3.28 -17.67
C HIS A 183 -46.59 -3.40 -18.55
N SER A 184 -45.41 -3.38 -17.93
CA SER A 184 -44.14 -3.36 -18.64
C SER A 184 -43.03 -4.08 -17.89
N PHE A 185 -41.97 -4.42 -18.63
CA PHE A 185 -40.75 -4.92 -18.03
C PHE A 185 -39.91 -3.74 -17.54
N ASP A 186 -40.00 -3.44 -16.25
CA ASP A 186 -39.23 -2.38 -15.60
C ASP A 186 -37.94 -2.94 -15.00
N ILE A 187 -36.79 -2.59 -15.59
CA ILE A 187 -35.49 -3.00 -15.07
C ILE A 187 -35.29 -2.33 -13.71
N SER A 188 -34.87 -3.10 -12.69
CA SER A 188 -34.70 -2.55 -11.35
C SER A 188 -33.54 -1.54 -11.29
N GLY A 189 -33.89 -0.25 -11.35
CA GLY A 189 -32.94 0.85 -11.23
C GLY A 189 -32.24 0.88 -9.87
N HIS A 190 -32.91 0.43 -8.81
CA HIS A 190 -32.34 0.30 -7.47
C HIS A 190 -31.27 -0.80 -7.39
N ALA A 191 -31.54 -1.98 -7.95
CA ALA A 191 -30.56 -3.06 -8.01
C ALA A 191 -29.33 -2.64 -8.85
N PHE A 192 -29.54 -2.00 -10.00
CA PHE A 192 -28.47 -1.42 -10.80
C PHE A 192 -27.63 -0.42 -9.99
N LEU A 193 -28.27 0.57 -9.37
CA LEU A 193 -27.61 1.66 -8.65
C LEU A 193 -26.76 1.15 -7.48
N LEU A 194 -27.31 0.24 -6.66
CA LEU A 194 -26.65 -0.27 -5.45
C LEU A 194 -25.44 -1.15 -5.78
N VAL A 195 -25.55 -2.01 -6.81
CA VAL A 195 -24.42 -2.81 -7.30
C VAL A 195 -23.35 -1.90 -7.91
N TYR A 196 -23.77 -0.93 -8.73
CA TYR A 196 -22.85 -0.03 -9.42
C TYR A 196 -22.05 0.85 -8.45
N ILE A 197 -22.71 1.48 -7.46
CA ILE A 197 -22.04 2.28 -6.43
C ILE A 197 -21.03 1.45 -5.66
N ASN A 198 -21.38 0.22 -5.26
CA ASN A 198 -20.47 -0.65 -4.54
C ASN A 198 -19.22 -1.00 -5.34
N LEU A 199 -19.38 -1.39 -6.61
CA LEU A 199 -18.24 -1.71 -7.47
C LEU A 199 -17.36 -0.48 -7.75
N PHE A 200 -17.98 0.69 -7.96
CA PHE A 200 -17.27 1.95 -8.15
C PHE A 200 -16.43 2.33 -6.91
N ILE A 201 -17.03 2.25 -5.71
CA ILE A 201 -16.34 2.53 -4.44
C ILE A 201 -15.15 1.59 -4.25
N VAL A 202 -15.32 0.28 -4.49
CA VAL A 202 -14.25 -0.71 -4.30
C VAL A 202 -13.06 -0.46 -5.23
N GLU A 203 -13.31 -0.05 -6.48
CA GLU A 203 -12.24 0.28 -7.43
C GLU A 203 -11.51 1.57 -7.05
N GLU A 204 -12.23 2.67 -6.81
CA GLU A 204 -11.58 3.96 -6.48
C GLU A 204 -10.83 3.88 -5.15
N ALA A 205 -11.34 3.12 -4.19
CA ALA A 205 -10.67 2.87 -2.92
C ALA A 205 -9.29 2.22 -3.07
N LYS A 206 -8.99 1.50 -4.17
CA LYS A 206 -7.67 0.88 -4.38
C LYS A 206 -6.52 1.88 -4.31
N ALA A 207 -6.78 3.17 -4.53
CA ALA A 207 -5.78 4.22 -4.32
C ALA A 207 -5.18 4.23 -2.89
N ILE A 208 -5.87 3.73 -1.86
CA ILE A 208 -5.31 3.68 -0.49
C ILE A 208 -4.34 2.49 -0.27
N VAL A 209 -4.25 1.56 -1.22
CA VAL A 209 -3.36 0.40 -1.10
C VAL A 209 -1.90 0.86 -1.19
N GLY A 210 -1.16 0.71 -0.09
CA GLY A 210 0.26 1.15 -0.04
C GLY A 210 0.43 2.60 0.40
N TRP A 211 -0.66 3.31 0.73
CA TRP A 211 -0.64 4.72 1.15
C TRP A 211 0.30 4.99 2.32
N GLU A 212 0.24 4.15 3.36
CA GLU A 212 1.06 4.30 4.56
C GLU A 212 2.57 4.19 4.27
N GLY A 213 2.95 3.50 3.19
CA GLY A 213 4.35 3.38 2.77
C GLY A 213 4.93 4.67 2.21
N ILE A 214 4.10 5.63 1.76
CA ILE A 214 4.55 6.91 1.20
C ILE A 214 5.35 7.69 2.25
N ARG A 215 4.92 7.66 3.53
CA ARG A 215 5.66 8.31 4.63
C ARG A 215 7.08 7.79 4.76
N ASP A 216 7.26 6.47 4.70
CA ASP A 216 8.59 5.85 4.79
C ASP A 216 9.47 6.21 3.61
N GLN A 217 8.89 6.31 2.42
CA GLN A 217 9.62 6.68 1.21
C GLN A 217 10.07 8.15 1.23
N ILE A 218 9.21 9.06 1.65
CA ILE A 218 9.56 10.48 1.82
C ILE A 218 10.75 10.59 2.80
N ARG A 219 10.71 9.84 3.91
CA ARG A 219 11.79 9.85 4.91
C ARG A 219 13.12 9.28 4.37
N ILE A 220 13.09 8.20 3.61
CA ILE A 220 14.30 7.61 3.00
C ILE A 220 14.88 8.58 1.97
N GLU A 221 14.04 9.17 1.13
CA GLU A 221 14.47 10.07 0.08
C GLU A 221 15.04 11.40 0.63
N ASP A 222 14.44 11.95 1.69
CA ASP A 222 14.94 13.14 2.40
C ASP A 222 16.34 12.88 2.98
N HIS A 223 16.58 11.68 3.52
CA HIS A 223 17.89 11.26 3.99
C HIS A 223 18.90 11.11 2.85
N ASN A 224 18.51 10.45 1.75
CA ASN A 224 19.37 10.26 0.58
C ASN A 224 19.77 11.58 -0.09
N ARG A 225 18.88 12.58 -0.11
CA ARG A 225 19.17 13.92 -0.63
C ARG A 225 20.03 14.76 0.31
N GLY A 226 19.97 14.48 1.62
CA GLY A 226 20.81 15.12 2.64
C GLY A 226 22.25 14.58 2.71
N GLU A 227 22.47 13.31 2.36
CA GLU A 227 23.82 12.73 2.29
C GLU A 227 24.44 12.87 0.89
N SER A 228 25.41 13.78 0.73
CA SER A 228 26.10 14.07 -0.55
C SER A 228 27.01 12.93 -1.08
N GLN A 229 26.90 11.70 -0.58
CA GLN A 229 27.78 10.59 -0.93
C GLN A 229 26.95 9.33 -1.21
N SER A 230 26.33 9.30 -2.39
CA SER A 230 25.56 8.17 -2.88
C SER A 230 26.46 6.99 -3.28
N ASP A 231 26.36 5.88 -2.54
CA ASP A 231 26.82 4.59 -3.05
C ASP A 231 25.90 4.17 -4.22
N PRO A 232 26.42 3.82 -5.41
CA PRO A 232 25.63 3.50 -6.61
C PRO A 232 24.78 2.22 -6.52
N ASN A 233 24.78 1.56 -5.36
CA ASN A 233 24.14 0.26 -5.13
C ASN A 233 22.98 0.33 -4.11
N GLU A 234 22.55 1.53 -3.70
CA GLU A 234 21.35 1.67 -2.86
C GLU A 234 20.07 1.65 -3.71
N ASN A 235 19.03 1.00 -3.19
CA ASN A 235 17.76 0.81 -3.89
C ASN A 235 17.15 2.16 -4.27
N LYS A 236 17.16 2.49 -5.57
CA LYS A 236 16.46 3.64 -6.15
C LYS A 236 15.05 3.74 -5.60
N THR A 237 14.74 4.86 -4.95
CA THR A 237 13.38 5.11 -4.49
C THR A 237 12.53 5.50 -5.70
N PRO A 238 11.22 5.21 -5.71
CA PRO A 238 10.35 5.69 -6.79
C PRO A 238 10.19 7.22 -6.80
N LEU A 239 10.77 7.94 -5.82
CA LEU A 239 10.73 9.39 -5.74
C LEU A 239 12.01 10.09 -6.24
N GLU A 240 13.03 9.34 -6.67
CA GLU A 240 14.29 9.88 -7.18
C GLU A 240 14.09 10.85 -8.35
N GLY A 241 13.05 10.62 -9.17
CA GLY A 241 12.71 11.45 -10.34
C GLY A 241 12.01 12.78 -10.03
N LEU A 242 11.65 13.07 -8.78
CA LEU A 242 10.96 14.32 -8.43
C LEU A 242 11.92 15.48 -8.14
N THR A 243 11.53 16.66 -8.60
CA THR A 243 12.19 17.94 -8.32
C THR A 243 12.03 18.31 -6.83
N GLY A 244 12.97 19.09 -6.28
CA GLY A 244 12.90 19.53 -4.87
C GLY A 244 11.59 20.23 -4.50
N ASP A 245 11.06 21.06 -5.40
CA ASP A 245 9.79 21.75 -5.20
C ASP A 245 8.59 20.79 -5.14
N GLU A 246 8.59 19.77 -6.01
CA GLU A 246 7.54 18.74 -6.03
C GLU A 246 7.55 17.89 -4.76
N MET A 247 8.75 17.59 -4.24
CA MET A 247 8.92 16.88 -2.96
C MET A 247 8.36 17.69 -1.78
N CYS A 248 8.59 19.00 -1.77
CA CYS A 248 8.05 19.90 -0.74
C CYS A 248 6.51 19.91 -0.77
N VAL A 249 5.92 20.06 -1.96
CA VAL A 249 4.47 20.01 -2.16
C VAL A 249 3.89 18.65 -1.74
N LEU A 250 4.56 17.55 -2.09
CA LEU A 250 4.16 16.20 -1.70
C LEU A 250 4.12 16.04 -0.17
N LYS A 251 5.19 16.46 0.54
CA LYS A 251 5.26 16.35 2.00
C LYS A 251 4.14 17.14 2.68
N MET A 252 3.96 18.40 2.26
CA MET A 252 2.91 19.26 2.79
C MET A 252 1.51 18.68 2.56
N ASN A 253 1.20 18.28 1.31
CA ASN A 253 -0.09 17.70 0.96
C ASN A 253 -0.33 16.37 1.68
N TYR A 254 0.71 15.53 1.82
CA TYR A 254 0.58 14.23 2.48
C TYR A 254 0.29 14.39 3.98
N GLU A 255 1.03 15.24 4.69
CA GLU A 255 0.81 15.49 6.12
C GLU A 255 -0.57 16.10 6.40
N GLN A 256 -1.00 17.05 5.56
CA GLN A 256 -2.29 17.71 5.70
C GLN A 256 -3.46 16.82 5.29
N PHE A 257 -3.39 16.13 4.14
CA PHE A 257 -4.54 15.41 3.57
C PHE A 257 -4.73 13.99 4.12
N THR A 258 -3.67 13.31 4.58
CA THR A 258 -3.78 11.93 5.09
C THR A 258 -4.86 11.73 6.18
N PRO A 259 -5.01 12.58 7.22
CA PRO A 259 -6.08 12.39 8.20
C PRO A 259 -7.48 12.49 7.57
N TYR A 260 -7.69 13.42 6.63
CA TYR A 260 -8.96 13.55 5.91
C TYR A 260 -9.22 12.37 4.98
N ILE A 261 -8.20 11.89 4.27
CA ILE A 261 -8.29 10.71 3.40
C ILE A 261 -8.69 9.47 4.22
N ARG A 262 -8.10 9.28 5.41
CA ARG A 262 -8.48 8.19 6.33
C ARG A 262 -9.93 8.30 6.79
N ALA A 263 -10.38 9.50 7.17
CA ALA A 263 -11.76 9.74 7.59
C ALA A 263 -12.76 9.48 6.45
N ILE A 264 -12.49 10.03 5.26
CA ILE A 264 -13.33 9.83 4.07
C ILE A 264 -13.36 8.36 3.66
N PHE A 265 -12.23 7.64 3.75
CA PHE A 265 -12.20 6.19 3.49
C PHE A 265 -13.10 5.40 4.43
N CYS A 266 -13.18 5.79 5.71
CA CYS A 266 -14.14 5.21 6.65
C CYS A 266 -15.58 5.49 6.23
N ILE A 267 -15.88 6.73 5.81
CA ILE A 267 -17.21 7.11 5.29
C ILE A 267 -17.55 6.34 4.02
N MET A 268 -16.63 6.16 3.08
CA MET A 268 -16.80 5.32 1.89
C MET A 268 -17.13 3.88 2.26
N THR A 269 -16.50 3.35 3.31
CA THR A 269 -16.76 2.01 3.80
C THR A 269 -18.17 1.90 4.38
N ILE A 270 -18.61 2.87 5.18
CA ILE A 270 -19.97 2.94 5.70
C ILE A 270 -20.98 3.01 4.55
N LEU A 271 -20.71 3.84 3.53
CA LEU A 271 -21.55 3.99 2.34
C LEU A 271 -21.66 2.68 1.54
N SER A 272 -20.57 1.92 1.43
CA SER A 272 -20.56 0.60 0.78
C SER A 272 -21.37 -0.43 1.58
N VAL A 273 -21.15 -0.53 2.89
CA VAL A 273 -21.90 -1.45 3.76
C VAL A 273 -23.39 -1.12 3.74
N PHE A 274 -23.73 0.16 3.80
CA PHE A 274 -25.12 0.59 3.71
C PHE A 274 -25.75 0.20 2.37
N SER A 275 -24.98 0.31 1.28
CA SER A 275 -25.42 -0.13 -0.06
C SER A 275 -25.62 -1.65 -0.13
N ASP A 276 -24.81 -2.45 0.57
CA ASP A 276 -24.97 -3.91 0.69
C ASP A 276 -26.25 -4.30 1.46
N VAL A 277 -26.55 -3.58 2.55
CA VAL A 277 -27.80 -3.76 3.30
C VAL A 277 -29.01 -3.40 2.45
N MET A 278 -28.97 -2.26 1.75
CA MET A 278 -30.07 -1.85 0.88
C MET A 278 -30.26 -2.80 -0.31
N LEU A 279 -29.18 -3.39 -0.83
CA LEU A 279 -29.27 -4.40 -1.88
C LEU A 279 -29.99 -5.65 -1.38
N THR A 280 -29.68 -6.07 -0.15
CA THR A 280 -30.37 -7.20 0.51
C THR A 280 -31.86 -6.90 0.70
N CYS A 281 -32.21 -5.69 1.15
CA CYS A 281 -33.62 -5.26 1.20
C CYS A 281 -34.29 -5.27 -0.19
N THR A 282 -33.56 -4.88 -1.24
CA THR A 282 -34.05 -4.89 -2.62
C THR A 282 -34.33 -6.30 -3.12
N ILE A 283 -33.47 -7.26 -2.77
CA ILE A 283 -33.68 -8.68 -3.09
C ILE A 283 -34.99 -9.19 -2.48
N ILE A 284 -35.27 -8.81 -1.23
CA ILE A 284 -36.39 -9.34 -0.46
C ILE A 284 -37.74 -8.70 -0.84
N PHE A 285 -37.81 -7.37 -0.99
CA PHE A 285 -39.11 -6.67 -0.95
C PHE A 285 -39.60 -6.06 -2.26
N PHE A 286 -38.75 -5.85 -3.27
CA PHE A 286 -39.07 -5.02 -4.43
C PHE A 286 -38.77 -5.73 -5.74
N HIS A 287 -39.50 -5.48 -6.84
CA HIS A 287 -39.30 -6.06 -8.19
C HIS A 287 -39.32 -7.58 -8.27
N THR A 288 -39.51 -8.10 -9.48
CA THR A 288 -39.37 -9.53 -9.78
C THR A 288 -37.90 -9.89 -10.03
N MET A 289 -37.55 -11.16 -9.85
CA MET A 289 -36.20 -11.67 -10.06
C MET A 289 -35.59 -11.24 -11.42
N PRO A 290 -36.28 -11.38 -12.58
CA PRO A 290 -35.66 -11.05 -13.86
C PRO A 290 -35.30 -9.56 -13.99
N GLN A 291 -36.12 -8.67 -13.40
CA GLN A 291 -35.90 -7.23 -13.39
C GLN A 291 -34.67 -6.85 -12.55
N LYS A 292 -34.47 -7.52 -11.41
CA LYS A 292 -33.30 -7.33 -10.53
C LYS A 292 -32.02 -7.82 -11.19
N VAL A 293 -32.04 -9.02 -11.76
CA VAL A 293 -30.89 -9.63 -12.42
C VAL A 293 -30.46 -8.81 -13.63
N ALA A 294 -31.40 -8.33 -14.45
CA ALA A 294 -31.10 -7.46 -15.59
C ALA A 294 -30.38 -6.18 -15.15
N GLY A 295 -30.89 -5.49 -14.12
CA GLY A 295 -30.27 -4.27 -13.59
C GLY A 295 -28.85 -4.51 -13.06
N SER A 296 -28.66 -5.60 -12.32
CA SER A 296 -27.35 -5.99 -11.79
C SER A 296 -26.34 -6.36 -12.89
N ALA A 297 -26.77 -7.11 -13.90
CA ALA A 297 -25.93 -7.50 -15.02
C ALA A 297 -25.43 -6.26 -15.79
N ILE A 298 -26.29 -5.27 -16.02
CA ILE A 298 -25.90 -3.99 -16.65
C ILE A 298 -24.90 -3.23 -15.78
N ALA A 299 -25.06 -3.23 -14.45
CA ALA A 299 -24.10 -2.59 -13.53
C ALA A 299 -22.71 -3.27 -13.59
N ILE A 300 -22.67 -4.60 -13.53
CA ILE A 300 -21.43 -5.39 -13.60
C ILE A 300 -20.76 -5.20 -14.97
N ALA A 301 -21.53 -5.25 -16.07
CA ALA A 301 -21.01 -5.02 -17.41
C ALA A 301 -20.41 -3.61 -17.56
N THR A 302 -21.11 -2.59 -17.06
CA THR A 302 -20.64 -1.19 -17.09
C THR A 302 -19.34 -1.03 -16.31
N TRP A 303 -19.25 -1.61 -15.12
CA TRP A 303 -18.02 -1.64 -14.32
C TRP A 303 -16.88 -2.37 -15.05
N PHE A 304 -17.16 -3.52 -15.66
CA PHE A 304 -16.14 -4.30 -16.37
C PHE A 304 -15.58 -3.52 -17.56
N LEU A 305 -16.47 -2.96 -18.39
CA LEU A 305 -16.08 -2.16 -19.56
C LEU A 305 -15.26 -0.93 -19.17
N THR A 306 -15.61 -0.26 -18.06
CA THR A 306 -14.87 0.91 -17.59
C THR A 306 -13.53 0.51 -16.94
N TYR A 307 -13.55 -0.18 -15.80
CA TYR A 307 -12.35 -0.40 -14.98
C TYR A 307 -11.44 -1.52 -15.48
N LYS A 308 -11.99 -2.55 -16.15
CA LYS A 308 -11.19 -3.70 -16.61
C LYS A 308 -10.72 -3.58 -18.05
N VAL A 309 -11.40 -2.79 -18.87
CA VAL A 309 -11.09 -2.61 -20.31
C VAL A 309 -10.64 -1.18 -20.60
N TRP A 310 -11.53 -0.19 -20.51
CA TRP A 310 -11.26 1.17 -20.99
C TRP A 310 -10.19 1.90 -20.18
N PHE A 311 -10.27 1.89 -18.84
CA PHE A 311 -9.34 2.61 -17.97
C PHE A 311 -7.91 2.03 -17.93
N LYS A 312 -7.67 0.93 -18.64
CA LYS A 312 -6.32 0.38 -18.87
C LYS A 312 -5.68 0.88 -20.16
N ALA A 313 -6.44 1.50 -21.05
CA ALA A 313 -5.92 2.03 -22.31
C ALA A 313 -5.19 3.37 -22.10
N ASP A 314 -4.20 3.68 -22.94
CA ASP A 314 -3.36 4.87 -22.78
C ASP A 314 -4.11 6.20 -22.95
N ALA A 315 -5.18 6.22 -23.75
CA ALA A 315 -6.04 7.38 -23.97
C ALA A 315 -7.13 7.56 -22.90
N SER A 316 -7.10 6.77 -21.84
CA SER A 316 -8.14 6.74 -20.80
C SER A 316 -7.76 7.56 -19.56
N PRO A 317 -8.70 7.77 -18.63
CA PRO A 317 -8.42 8.39 -17.32
C PRO A 317 -7.35 7.67 -16.47
N GLY A 318 -6.98 6.44 -16.82
CA GLY A 318 -6.03 5.60 -16.09
C GLY A 318 -6.62 4.93 -14.85
N LEU A 319 -5.88 3.97 -14.27
CA LEU A 319 -6.27 3.23 -13.07
C LEU A 319 -6.17 4.09 -11.78
N PRO A 320 -6.93 3.75 -10.72
CA PRO A 320 -6.84 4.41 -9.43
C PRO A 320 -5.44 4.28 -8.77
N GLY A 321 -4.87 5.40 -8.34
CA GLY A 321 -3.57 5.47 -7.67
C GLY A 321 -2.34 5.43 -8.58
N LEU A 322 -2.53 5.52 -9.91
CA LEU A 322 -1.45 5.93 -10.80
C LEU A 322 -1.17 7.42 -10.62
N GLY A 323 0.08 7.83 -10.47
CA GLY A 323 0.46 9.24 -10.54
C GLY A 323 1.93 9.41 -10.87
N VAL A 324 2.54 10.51 -10.43
CA VAL A 324 3.93 10.86 -10.82
C VAL A 324 4.93 9.80 -10.37
N PHE A 325 4.65 9.12 -9.26
CA PHE A 325 5.46 8.02 -8.74
C PHE A 325 4.58 6.81 -8.35
N GLN A 326 5.18 5.62 -8.38
CA GLN A 326 4.49 4.37 -8.02
C GLN A 326 4.70 4.02 -6.54
N TYR A 327 3.64 4.06 -5.75
CA TYR A 327 3.66 3.70 -4.32
C TYR A 327 2.96 2.36 -4.00
N GLN A 328 2.15 1.82 -4.91
CA GLN A 328 1.32 0.64 -4.66
C GLN A 328 2.10 -0.69 -4.65
N ASN A 329 3.21 -0.78 -5.41
CA ASN A 329 4.03 -1.98 -5.59
C ASN A 329 4.84 -2.41 -4.34
N LEU A 330 4.75 -1.66 -3.24
CA LEU A 330 5.54 -1.89 -2.03
C LEU A 330 5.06 -3.06 -1.18
N LYS A 331 3.78 -3.46 -1.30
CA LYS A 331 3.24 -4.58 -0.53
C LYS A 331 3.72 -5.94 -1.05
N GLU A 332 4.13 -6.02 -2.32
CA GLU A 332 4.63 -7.25 -2.92
C GLU A 332 6.06 -7.53 -2.44
N LYS A 333 6.93 -6.51 -2.40
CA LYS A 333 8.28 -6.64 -1.81
C LYS A 333 8.28 -6.90 -0.30
N ALA A 334 7.28 -6.43 0.45
CA ALA A 334 7.19 -6.69 1.90
C ALA A 334 6.77 -8.12 2.25
N LYS A 335 6.11 -8.86 1.33
CA LYS A 335 5.76 -10.27 1.53
C LYS A 335 6.90 -11.23 1.24
N GLU A 336 7.94 -10.80 0.53
CA GLU A 336 9.10 -11.62 0.14
C GLU A 336 10.33 -11.42 1.03
N VAL A 337 10.20 -10.78 2.18
CA VAL A 337 11.20 -10.96 3.22
C VAL A 337 10.80 -12.21 3.98
N PRO A 338 11.40 -13.39 3.72
CA PRO A 338 11.27 -14.47 4.70
C PRO A 338 11.76 -13.85 6.00
N LEU A 339 10.89 -13.82 7.01
CA LEU A 339 11.30 -13.67 8.39
C LEU A 339 12.27 -14.81 8.64
N ARG A 340 13.54 -14.62 8.27
CA ARG A 340 14.66 -15.39 8.76
C ARG A 340 14.73 -14.98 10.20
N ARG A 341 13.87 -15.62 11.01
CA ARG A 341 14.02 -15.72 12.45
C ARG A 341 15.45 -16.22 12.61
N ARG A 342 16.36 -15.28 12.85
CA ARG A 342 17.74 -15.59 13.18
C ARG A 342 17.62 -16.15 14.58
N THR A 343 17.28 -17.43 14.68
CA THR A 343 17.50 -18.20 15.89
C THR A 343 18.99 -18.08 16.12
N SER A 344 19.36 -17.22 17.06
CA SER A 344 20.68 -17.21 17.68
C SER A 344 20.79 -18.49 18.50
N ILE A 345 20.85 -19.63 17.80
CA ILE A 345 21.45 -20.83 18.35
C ILE A 345 22.94 -20.54 18.26
N CYS A 346 23.49 -20.24 19.43
CA CYS A 346 24.91 -20.17 19.70
C CYS A 346 25.57 -21.44 19.12
N LYS A 347 26.19 -21.34 17.95
CA LYS A 347 27.22 -22.32 17.58
C LYS A 347 28.46 -21.87 18.32
N GLU A 348 28.75 -22.60 19.39
CA GLU A 348 29.93 -22.47 20.21
C GLU A 348 31.17 -22.75 19.33
N HIS A 349 31.71 -21.71 18.71
CA HIS A 349 33.04 -21.77 18.09
C HIS A 349 34.02 -21.26 19.13
N ARG A 350 34.97 -22.10 19.54
CA ARG A 350 35.86 -21.94 20.70
C ARG A 350 36.74 -20.67 20.75
N ASP A 351 36.63 -19.75 19.79
CA ASP A 351 37.52 -18.58 19.66
C ASP A 351 36.81 -17.22 19.56
N SER A 352 35.48 -17.13 19.71
CA SER A 352 34.79 -15.83 19.67
C SER A 352 34.78 -15.12 21.02
N LEU A 353 35.43 -13.97 21.11
CA LEU A 353 35.36 -13.06 22.27
C LEU A 353 33.90 -12.65 22.55
N PRO A 354 33.45 -12.64 23.82
CA PRO A 354 32.11 -12.19 24.15
C PRO A 354 31.96 -10.70 23.79
N THR A 355 30.86 -10.40 23.08
CA THR A 355 30.48 -9.05 22.66
C THR A 355 29.31 -8.57 23.53
N PHE A 356 29.35 -7.33 24.01
CA PHE A 356 28.21 -6.68 24.66
C PHE A 356 27.69 -5.57 23.74
N MET A 357 26.39 -5.63 23.39
CA MET A 357 25.75 -4.78 22.37
C MET A 357 26.55 -4.69 21.04
N GLY A 358 27.19 -5.78 20.62
CA GLY A 358 27.91 -5.85 19.35
C GLY A 358 29.33 -5.26 19.36
N MET A 359 29.82 -4.71 20.47
CA MET A 359 31.24 -4.35 20.63
C MET A 359 32.02 -5.47 21.33
N PRO A 360 33.19 -5.88 20.82
CA PRO A 360 34.01 -6.90 21.47
C PRO A 360 34.68 -6.34 22.73
N LEU A 361 34.55 -7.08 23.84
CA LEU A 361 35.14 -6.70 25.13
C LEU A 361 36.63 -7.03 25.15
N TYR A 362 37.47 -6.07 24.78
CA TYR A 362 38.93 -6.23 24.73
C TYR A 362 39.60 -6.42 26.09
N GLY A 363 38.96 -6.03 27.19
CA GLY A 363 39.51 -6.16 28.54
C GLY A 363 39.79 -7.62 28.95
N LEU A 364 38.91 -8.54 28.55
CA LEU A 364 39.03 -9.97 28.85
C LEU A 364 40.14 -10.68 28.06
N LYS A 365 40.55 -10.11 26.91
CA LYS A 365 41.65 -10.66 26.12
C LYS A 365 42.99 -10.48 26.84
N LYS A 366 43.16 -9.33 27.51
CA LYS A 366 44.36 -9.02 28.27
C LYS A 366 44.51 -9.91 29.50
N GLU A 367 43.41 -10.13 30.24
CA GLU A 367 43.39 -11.08 31.36
C GLU A 367 43.66 -12.54 30.92
N LYS A 368 43.14 -12.97 29.77
CA LYS A 368 43.42 -14.32 29.23
C LYS A 368 44.88 -14.47 28.76
N GLU A 369 45.45 -13.46 28.13
CA GLU A 369 46.85 -13.46 27.71
C GLU A 369 47.82 -13.38 28.91
N GLU A 370 47.45 -12.66 29.98
CA GLU A 370 48.22 -12.60 31.23
C GLU A 370 48.17 -13.95 31.97
N LYS A 371 46.99 -14.56 32.12
CA LYS A 371 46.88 -15.90 32.73
C LYS A 371 47.61 -16.98 31.94
N LYS A 372 47.56 -16.94 30.60
CA LYS A 372 48.27 -17.92 29.75
C LYS A 372 49.79 -17.82 29.92
N LYS A 373 50.34 -16.62 30.08
CA LYS A 373 51.77 -16.40 30.35
C LYS A 373 52.21 -16.82 31.75
N GLU A 374 51.31 -16.79 32.73
CA GLU A 374 51.57 -17.32 34.07
C GLU A 374 51.61 -18.84 34.06
N THR A 375 50.69 -19.51 33.35
CA THR A 375 50.66 -20.98 33.24
C THR A 375 51.87 -21.53 32.47
N GLU A 376 52.25 -20.89 31.35
CA GLU A 376 53.46 -21.27 30.59
C GLU A 376 54.75 -21.12 31.41
N ARG A 377 54.81 -20.16 32.36
CA ARG A 377 55.95 -20.01 33.28
C ARG A 377 56.00 -21.07 34.38
N GLU A 378 54.87 -21.61 34.80
CA GLU A 378 54.81 -22.68 35.79
C GLU A 378 55.19 -24.03 35.17
N ASP A 379 54.75 -24.30 33.93
CA ASP A 379 55.09 -25.52 33.19
C ASP A 379 56.59 -25.58 32.83
N ASP A 380 57.20 -24.45 32.44
CA ASP A 380 58.65 -24.37 32.19
C ASP A 380 59.49 -24.57 33.47
N LYS A 381 58.90 -24.30 34.65
CA LYS A 381 59.56 -24.53 35.95
C LYS A 381 59.46 -25.99 36.38
N ALA A 382 58.36 -26.65 36.09
CA ALA A 382 58.17 -28.08 36.36
C ALA A 382 58.98 -28.98 35.41
N GLY A 383 59.15 -28.56 34.15
CA GLY A 383 59.94 -29.32 33.16
C GLY A 383 61.45 -29.34 33.41
N LEU A 384 61.98 -28.44 34.25
CA LEU A 384 63.41 -28.41 34.59
C LEU A 384 63.78 -29.31 35.78
N GLU A 385 62.79 -29.81 36.53
CA GLU A 385 63.01 -30.72 37.68
C GLU A 385 63.01 -32.21 37.28
N ASP A 386 62.58 -32.56 36.05
CA ASP A 386 62.41 -33.95 35.59
C ASP A 386 63.53 -34.46 34.65
N MET A 387 64.61 -33.69 34.46
CA MET A 387 65.79 -34.09 33.65
C MET A 387 66.95 -34.59 34.53
N GLY A 388 66.61 -35.39 35.54
CA GLY A 388 67.53 -35.85 36.58
C GLY A 388 67.40 -37.32 36.94
N ASP A 389 67.00 -38.21 36.02
CA ASP A 389 67.26 -39.64 36.22
C ASP A 389 67.11 -40.45 34.93
N ILE A 390 67.71 -41.64 34.92
CA ILE A 390 67.67 -42.71 33.90
C ILE A 390 68.89 -42.76 32.95
N SER A 391 69.95 -43.35 33.52
CA SER A 391 70.98 -44.12 32.83
C SER A 391 70.51 -45.54 32.49
N ASP A 392 71.15 -46.12 31.46
CA ASP A 392 71.19 -47.52 31.03
C ASP A 392 70.00 -48.10 30.24
N PHE A 393 70.21 -48.35 28.94
CA PHE A 393 70.23 -49.73 28.41
C PHE A 393 70.86 -49.81 27.00
N ARG A 394 71.49 -50.95 26.75
CA ARG A 394 72.52 -51.22 25.75
C ARG A 394 71.93 -51.99 24.54
N GLY A 395 72.37 -51.66 23.32
CA GLY A 395 72.71 -52.69 22.30
C GLY A 395 71.89 -52.81 20.99
N PHE A 396 72.66 -52.78 19.88
CA PHE A 396 72.55 -53.56 18.63
C PHE A 396 71.70 -53.08 17.42
N ARG A 397 72.45 -52.48 16.48
CA ARG A 397 72.72 -52.90 15.07
C ARG A 397 71.62 -52.95 13.99
N ASN A 398 72.00 -52.28 12.89
CA ASN A 398 71.87 -52.60 11.44
C ASN A 398 70.73 -51.93 10.64
N GLY A 399 71.11 -51.10 9.65
CA GLY A 399 70.31 -50.74 8.46
C GLY A 399 70.32 -51.87 7.39
N PRO A 400 70.24 -51.60 6.06
CA PRO A 400 70.23 -50.31 5.33
C PRO A 400 69.38 -50.28 4.01
N TYR A 401 69.54 -49.20 3.20
CA TYR A 401 69.21 -48.99 1.75
C TYR A 401 67.72 -48.95 1.31
N GLY A 402 67.25 -47.89 0.64
CA GLY A 402 67.39 -47.59 -0.80
C GLY A 402 66.03 -47.88 -1.48
N ASP A 403 65.46 -47.21 -2.48
CA ASP A 403 65.92 -46.22 -3.44
C ASP A 403 64.68 -45.60 -4.13
N SER A 404 64.90 -44.44 -4.75
CA SER A 404 64.21 -43.70 -5.82
C SER A 404 62.96 -44.21 -6.61
N GLY A 405 62.18 -43.22 -7.11
CA GLY A 405 61.53 -43.26 -8.44
C GLY A 405 60.00 -43.07 -8.47
N SER A 406 59.46 -41.85 -8.55
CA SER A 406 59.07 -41.09 -9.77
C SER A 406 57.68 -41.35 -10.37
N ASN A 407 57.03 -40.23 -10.72
CA ASN A 407 56.11 -39.95 -11.84
C ASN A 407 54.56 -40.08 -11.70
N ARG A 408 53.95 -38.88 -11.82
CA ARG A 408 52.88 -38.45 -12.75
C ARG A 408 51.63 -39.32 -12.93
N SER A 409 50.44 -38.70 -12.77
CA SER A 409 49.63 -38.21 -13.91
C SER A 409 48.28 -37.58 -13.52
N TRP A 410 48.05 -36.35 -14.02
CA TRP A 410 46.86 -35.79 -14.69
C TRP A 410 45.42 -36.22 -14.35
N ARG A 411 44.62 -35.17 -14.03
CA ARG A 411 43.26 -34.81 -14.50
C ARG A 411 42.32 -35.92 -15.00
N ARG A 412 41.12 -35.92 -14.40
CA ARG A 412 39.89 -35.44 -15.07
C ARG A 412 39.01 -34.71 -14.07
#